data_AF-A0A9P0F2C9-F1
#
_entry.id   AF-A0A9P0F2C9-F1
#
_cell.length_a   1.000
_cell.length_b   1.000
_cell.length_c   1.000
_cell.angle_alpha   90.00
_cell.angle_beta   90.00
_cell.angle_gamma   90.00
#
_symmetry.space_group_name_H-M   'P 1'
#
loop_
_entity.id
_entity.type
_entity.pdbx_description
1 polymer ?
#
loop_
_entity_poly.entity_id
_entity_poly.type
_entity_poly.pdbx_seq_one_letter_code
_entity_poly.pdbx_strand_id
1 'polypeptide(L)'
;MGDSTMELFINCFFDQVFTELDRGSLIPRYKRKQLVDYFSTIIYGCCRGDSDSDSSFDAQAGCKKAVTCALDYHEAMRAKNRNLCLLGKYHAVVYVALKISFDWKLRDAPTLTRLLENVFTCEATFERLFEGAIFGPKITHLISGWKSDFANRAENIDAVAFFLDHAAAEQLEFPSLGTRRRLIDIPMTSYNQMTPAKIAAQAAKLDVLTLLVRYGAVLTDERHPVKFCAFQPVLYKLNACCEEEKELPADFLACLELLLRAVERIPNLFPEDSEAESSDDFVSVHPELIERGIVPLSKVGLEPVDLKHLSRCAVRRALNDSWQLPHGIQRLDVPGPVKQYLDLEVD
;
A
#
# COMPACT_ATOMS: atom_id res chain seq x y z
N MET A 1 22.77 18.36 25.81
CA MET A 1 21.80 18.89 24.84
C MET A 1 20.46 18.82 25.53
N GLY A 2 19.83 19.96 25.83
CA GLY A 2 18.53 19.97 26.50
C GLY A 2 17.44 19.53 25.53
N ASP A 3 16.49 18.71 26.00
CA ASP A 3 15.29 18.37 25.25
C ASP A 3 14.59 19.65 24.83
N SER A 4 14.15 19.71 23.58
CA SER A 4 13.35 20.83 23.12
C SER A 4 12.00 20.85 23.85
N THR A 5 11.44 22.03 24.07
CA THR A 5 10.15 22.23 24.78
C THR A 5 9.04 21.30 24.27
N MET A 6 9.03 20.99 22.96
CA MET A 6 8.10 20.02 22.36
C MET A 6 8.31 18.59 22.85
N GLU A 7 9.56 18.09 22.83
CA GLU A 7 9.89 16.73 23.28
C GLU A 7 9.51 16.56 24.75
N LEU A 8 9.74 17.58 25.58
CA LEU A 8 9.31 17.59 26.97
C LEU A 8 7.79 17.43 27.12
N PHE A 9 6.97 18.16 26.33
CA PHE A 9 5.52 18.03 26.38
C PHE A 9 5.03 16.64 25.96
N ILE A 10 5.60 16.10 24.87
CA ILE A 10 5.17 14.79 24.34
C ILE A 10 5.63 13.65 25.26
N ASN A 11 6.87 13.70 25.76
CA ASN A 11 7.39 12.72 26.71
C ASN A 11 6.62 12.77 28.04
N CYS A 12 6.33 13.98 28.55
CA CYS A 12 5.48 14.16 29.73
C CYS A 12 4.08 13.57 29.53
N PHE A 13 3.47 13.78 28.36
CA PHE A 13 2.20 13.12 28.01
C PHE A 13 2.32 11.60 28.07
N PHE A 14 3.38 11.02 27.49
CA PHE A 14 3.57 9.57 27.52
C PHE A 14 3.76 9.03 28.95
N ASP A 15 4.57 9.70 29.76
CA ASP A 15 4.92 9.26 31.10
C ASP A 15 3.77 9.44 32.10
N GLN A 16 3.03 10.56 32.03
CA GLN A 16 2.05 10.92 33.04
C GLN A 16 0.60 10.63 32.65
N VAL A 17 0.28 10.67 31.35
CA VAL A 17 -1.11 10.52 30.88
C VAL A 17 -1.28 9.20 30.16
N PHE A 18 -0.45 8.91 29.16
CA PHE A 18 -0.61 7.74 28.32
C PHE A 18 -0.43 6.44 29.09
N THR A 19 0.48 6.40 30.06
CA THR A 19 0.75 5.22 30.89
C THR A 19 -0.46 4.82 31.73
N GLU A 20 -1.25 5.79 32.21
CA GLU A 20 -2.45 5.57 33.02
C GLU A 20 -3.68 5.13 32.19
N LEU A 21 -3.66 5.28 30.86
CA LEU A 21 -4.78 4.88 30.02
C LEU A 21 -4.96 3.35 29.98
N ASP A 22 -6.20 2.88 29.88
CA ASP A 22 -6.47 1.46 29.64
C ASP A 22 -5.78 0.95 28.36
N ARG A 23 -5.38 -0.33 28.35
CA ARG A 23 -4.75 -0.95 27.17
C ARG A 23 -5.60 -0.86 25.90
N GLY A 24 -6.93 -0.87 26.05
CA GLY A 24 -7.90 -0.75 24.96
C GLY A 24 -8.28 0.69 24.58
N SER A 25 -7.72 1.70 25.25
CA SER A 25 -8.11 3.12 25.09
C SER A 25 -8.00 3.65 23.66
N LEU A 26 -7.10 3.10 22.85
CA LEU A 26 -6.91 3.47 21.44
C LEU A 26 -7.55 2.50 20.44
N ILE A 27 -8.33 1.52 20.86
CA ILE A 27 -9.12 0.68 19.94
C ILE A 27 -10.13 1.54 19.14
N PRO A 28 -10.87 2.49 19.78
CA PRO A 28 -11.77 3.35 19.03
C PRO A 28 -11.01 4.38 18.21
N ARG A 29 -11.34 4.46 16.92
CA ARG A 29 -10.75 5.44 16.00
C ARG A 29 -10.82 6.88 16.49
N TYR A 30 -11.94 7.30 17.11
CA TYR A 30 -12.08 8.68 17.58
C TYR A 30 -11.06 9.03 18.67
N LYS A 31 -10.63 8.06 19.50
CA LYS A 31 -9.58 8.27 20.50
C LYS A 31 -8.20 8.44 19.87
N ARG A 32 -7.90 7.66 18.82
CA ARG A 32 -6.68 7.87 18.02
C ARG A 32 -6.69 9.20 17.31
N LYS A 33 -7.84 9.60 16.72
CA LYS A 33 -8.02 10.94 16.15
C LYS A 33 -7.78 12.05 17.19
N GLN A 34 -8.35 11.94 18.39
CA GLN A 34 -8.09 12.90 19.47
C GLN A 34 -6.60 13.01 19.80
N LEU A 35 -5.86 11.90 19.78
CA LEU A 35 -4.42 11.92 20.01
C LEU A 35 -3.65 12.57 18.85
N VAL A 36 -4.04 12.31 17.60
CA VAL A 36 -3.51 13.01 16.42
C VAL A 36 -3.76 14.52 16.51
N ASP A 37 -4.98 14.92 16.86
CA ASP A 37 -5.38 16.33 17.00
C ASP A 37 -4.58 17.00 18.15
N TYR A 38 -4.35 16.28 19.26
CA TYR A 38 -3.51 16.74 20.37
C TYR A 38 -2.05 16.96 19.97
N PHE A 39 -1.39 15.97 19.36
CA PHE A 39 -0.01 16.12 18.90
C PHE A 39 0.11 17.19 17.80
N SER A 40 -0.87 17.28 16.90
CA SER A 40 -0.91 18.36 15.91
C SER A 40 -1.01 19.74 16.56
N THR A 41 -1.77 19.87 17.65
CA THR A 41 -1.85 21.12 18.43
C THR A 41 -0.52 21.48 19.08
N ILE A 42 0.22 20.49 19.62
CA ILE A 42 1.58 20.70 20.16
C ILE A 42 2.52 21.16 19.06
N ILE A 43 2.49 20.52 17.89
CA ILE A 43 3.31 20.90 16.72
C ILE A 43 3.02 22.37 16.35
N TYR A 44 1.74 22.73 16.16
CA TYR A 44 1.35 24.11 15.86
C TYR A 44 1.77 25.12 16.93
N GLY A 45 1.60 24.77 18.21
CA GLY A 45 1.91 25.66 19.34
C GLY A 45 3.40 25.94 19.49
N CYS A 46 4.22 24.88 19.44
CA CYS A 46 5.67 25.02 19.59
C CYS A 46 6.31 25.71 18.37
N CYS A 47 5.82 25.45 17.15
CA CYS A 47 6.33 26.10 15.95
C CYS A 47 5.91 27.59 15.81
N ARG A 48 4.97 28.07 16.63
CA ARG A 48 4.58 29.50 16.69
C ARG A 48 5.23 30.26 17.85
N GLY A 49 5.57 29.59 18.95
CA GLY A 49 6.19 30.21 20.12
C GLY A 49 7.62 30.71 19.90
N ASP A 50 8.34 30.15 18.91
CA ASP A 50 9.73 30.53 18.59
C ASP A 50 9.84 31.76 17.65
N SER A 51 8.71 32.42 17.35
CA SER A 51 8.61 33.52 16.38
C SER A 51 9.07 34.90 16.87
N ASP A 52 9.60 35.02 18.09
CA ASP A 52 10.29 36.23 18.57
C ASP A 52 11.75 36.35 18.05
N SER A 53 12.17 35.40 17.21
CA SER A 53 13.36 35.49 16.37
C SER A 53 12.96 35.09 14.95
N ASP A 54 13.65 35.60 13.92
CA ASP A 54 13.45 35.38 12.47
C ASP A 54 13.47 33.90 11.99
N SER A 55 13.16 32.93 12.85
CA SER A 55 13.07 31.52 12.53
C SER A 55 11.74 31.20 11.83
N SER A 56 11.86 30.72 10.60
CA SER A 56 10.73 30.24 9.80
C SER A 56 9.95 29.13 10.53
N PHE A 57 8.63 29.14 10.42
CA PHE A 57 7.74 28.04 10.80
C PHE A 57 8.27 26.67 10.36
N ASP A 58 8.92 25.92 11.26
CA ASP A 58 9.47 24.60 10.96
C ASP A 58 8.55 23.47 11.45
N ALA A 59 7.39 23.36 10.78
CA ALA A 59 6.46 22.27 10.98
C ALA A 59 7.06 20.88 10.69
N GLN A 60 8.11 20.81 9.86
CA GLN A 60 8.77 19.54 9.55
C GLN A 60 9.57 19.04 10.75
N ALA A 61 10.35 19.90 11.40
CA ALA A 61 11.05 19.55 12.64
C ALA A 61 10.07 19.18 13.75
N GLY A 62 8.95 19.91 13.88
CA GLY A 62 7.91 19.60 14.85
C GLY A 62 7.25 18.24 14.61
N CYS A 63 6.83 17.97 13.37
CA CYS A 63 6.28 16.68 12.99
C CYS A 63 7.28 15.54 13.20
N LYS A 64 8.54 15.73 12.80
CA LYS A 64 9.61 14.75 12.99
C LYS A 64 9.72 14.37 14.47
N LYS A 65 9.85 15.35 15.36
CA LYS A 65 9.96 15.13 16.80
C LYS A 65 8.76 14.37 17.37
N ALA A 66 7.54 14.78 17.01
CA ALA A 66 6.34 14.10 17.48
C ALA A 66 6.30 12.61 17.07
N VAL A 67 6.67 12.31 15.82
CA VAL A 67 6.75 10.94 15.30
C VAL A 67 7.87 10.17 16.00
N THR A 68 9.06 10.77 16.14
CA THR A 68 10.20 10.16 16.84
C THR A 68 9.86 9.82 18.30
N CYS A 69 9.29 10.75 19.07
CA CYS A 69 8.87 10.49 20.46
C CYS A 69 7.87 9.33 20.56
N ALA A 70 6.90 9.26 19.64
CA ALA A 70 5.93 8.16 19.60
C ALA A 70 6.61 6.80 19.31
N LEU A 71 7.59 6.77 18.41
CA LEU A 71 8.37 5.57 18.10
C LEU A 71 9.31 5.19 19.25
N ASP A 72 10.00 6.15 19.86
CA ASP A 72 10.87 5.94 21.02
C ASP A 72 10.08 5.33 22.19
N TYR A 73 8.87 5.86 22.46
CA TYR A 73 7.99 5.31 23.47
C TYR A 73 7.59 3.86 23.14
N HIS A 74 7.16 3.59 21.91
CA HIS A 74 6.81 2.25 21.46
C HIS A 74 7.96 1.25 21.63
N GLU A 75 9.15 1.62 21.16
CA GLU A 75 10.36 0.79 21.23
C GLU A 75 10.81 0.57 22.67
N ALA A 76 10.73 1.58 23.54
CA ALA A 76 11.04 1.43 24.96
C ALA A 76 10.09 0.43 25.65
N MET A 77 8.79 0.47 25.33
CA MET A 77 7.82 -0.48 25.87
C MET A 77 8.03 -1.89 25.32
N ARG A 78 8.36 -2.01 24.03
CA ARG A 78 8.70 -3.27 23.38
C ARG A 78 9.99 -3.88 23.98
N ALA A 79 11.02 -3.08 24.21
CA ALA A 79 12.27 -3.52 24.83
C ALA A 79 12.04 -4.06 26.25
N LYS A 80 11.22 -3.36 27.05
CA LYS A 80 10.78 -3.84 28.38
C LYS A 80 9.98 -5.15 28.31
N ASN A 81 9.36 -5.45 27.17
CA ASN A 81 8.57 -6.64 26.92
C ASN A 81 9.31 -7.67 26.03
N ARG A 82 10.59 -7.94 26.30
CA ARG A 82 11.41 -8.95 25.58
C ARG A 82 11.43 -8.74 24.06
N ASN A 83 11.42 -7.49 23.62
CA ASN A 83 11.34 -7.10 22.21
C ASN A 83 10.05 -7.54 21.49
N LEU A 84 8.97 -7.78 22.23
CA LEU A 84 7.64 -8.08 21.70
C LEU A 84 6.70 -6.89 21.89
N CYS A 85 5.92 -6.58 20.85
CA CYS A 85 4.92 -5.52 20.93
C CYS A 85 3.82 -5.85 21.95
N LEU A 86 3.50 -4.90 22.84
CA LEU A 86 2.45 -5.06 23.85
C LEU A 86 1.02 -4.91 23.29
N LEU A 87 0.83 -4.68 21.98
CA LEU A 87 -0.46 -4.45 21.33
C LEU A 87 -1.29 -3.33 22.02
N GLY A 88 -2.56 -3.20 21.66
CA GLY A 88 -3.45 -2.18 22.24
C GLY A 88 -2.91 -0.77 22.05
N LYS A 89 -2.98 0.07 23.09
CA LYS A 89 -2.49 1.46 23.06
C LYS A 89 -1.01 1.58 22.64
N TYR A 90 -0.17 0.65 23.08
CA TYR A 90 1.28 0.66 22.80
C TYR A 90 1.58 0.45 21.32
N HIS A 91 0.74 -0.30 20.62
CA HIS A 91 0.87 -0.49 19.18
C HIS A 91 0.11 0.56 18.38
N ALA A 92 -1.07 0.94 18.84
CA ALA A 92 -1.91 1.95 18.20
C ALA A 92 -1.22 3.32 18.10
N VAL A 93 -0.26 3.63 18.97
CA VAL A 93 0.54 4.87 18.88
C VAL A 93 1.37 4.93 17.59
N VAL A 94 1.82 3.78 17.05
CA VAL A 94 2.55 3.73 15.78
C VAL A 94 1.65 4.18 14.62
N TYR A 95 0.36 3.81 14.66
CA TYR A 95 -0.63 4.26 13.68
C TYR A 95 -1.01 5.74 13.84
N VAL A 96 -0.98 6.26 15.06
CA VAL A 96 -1.07 7.71 15.29
C VAL A 96 0.12 8.44 14.68
N ALA A 97 1.34 7.92 14.85
CA ALA A 97 2.54 8.47 14.24
C ALA A 97 2.50 8.41 12.70
N LEU A 98 1.96 7.32 12.15
CA LEU A 98 1.70 7.16 10.72
C LEU A 98 0.73 8.22 10.19
N LYS A 99 -0.39 8.42 10.89
CA LYS A 99 -1.37 9.45 10.54
C LYS A 99 -0.80 10.87 10.61
N ILE A 100 -0.03 11.20 11.65
CA ILE A 100 0.64 12.50 11.78
C ILE A 100 1.64 12.72 10.65
N SER A 101 2.46 11.71 10.33
CA SER A 101 3.43 11.78 9.23
C SER A 101 2.76 12.12 7.90
N PHE A 102 1.59 11.53 7.64
CA PHE A 102 0.79 11.82 6.45
C PHE A 102 0.15 13.21 6.48
N ASP A 103 -0.46 13.61 7.61
CA ASP A 103 -1.17 14.90 7.73
C ASP A 103 -0.23 16.09 7.55
N TRP A 104 0.98 15.95 8.05
CA TRP A 104 2.01 16.98 7.99
C TRP A 104 2.97 16.81 6.81
N LYS A 105 2.74 15.81 5.95
CA LYS A 105 3.58 15.48 4.79
C LYS A 105 5.07 15.46 5.16
N LEU A 106 5.39 14.69 6.22
CA LEU A 106 6.75 14.56 6.73
C LEU A 106 7.69 14.14 5.60
N ARG A 107 8.85 14.79 5.50
CA ARG A 107 9.87 14.49 4.48
C ARG A 107 11.13 13.84 5.02
N ASP A 108 11.23 13.70 6.35
CA ASP A 108 12.40 13.12 6.98
C ASP A 108 12.45 11.61 6.71
N ALA A 109 13.31 11.24 5.76
CA ALA A 109 13.39 9.88 5.28
C ALA A 109 13.76 8.85 6.36
N PRO A 110 14.77 9.09 7.22
CA PRO A 110 15.10 8.16 8.30
C PRO A 110 13.92 7.90 9.25
N THR A 111 13.16 8.94 9.59
CA THR A 111 12.00 8.79 10.49
C THR A 111 10.88 7.98 9.84
N LEU A 112 10.56 8.23 8.57
CA LEU A 112 9.53 7.46 7.84
C LEU A 112 9.94 6.00 7.61
N THR A 113 11.22 5.74 7.30
CA THR A 113 11.76 4.38 7.20
C THR A 113 11.62 3.63 8.52
N ARG A 114 12.07 4.25 9.62
CA ARG A 114 11.93 3.68 10.98
C ARG A 114 10.47 3.42 11.35
N LEU A 115 9.54 4.30 10.96
CA LEU A 115 8.11 4.12 11.17
C LEU A 115 7.58 2.87 10.45
N LEU A 116 7.89 2.71 9.16
CA LEU A 116 7.45 1.57 8.36
C LEU A 116 8.06 0.25 8.85
N GLU A 117 9.33 0.26 9.26
CA GLU A 117 9.99 -0.88 9.89
C GLU A 117 9.32 -1.27 11.21
N ASN A 118 8.91 -0.30 12.04
CA ASN A 118 8.19 -0.58 13.28
C ASN A 118 6.81 -1.23 13.02
N VAL A 119 6.06 -0.73 12.02
CA VAL A 119 4.80 -1.36 11.60
C VAL A 119 5.05 -2.81 11.16
N PHE A 120 5.99 -3.02 10.24
CA PHE A 120 6.28 -4.34 9.70
C PHE A 120 6.81 -5.31 10.76
N THR A 121 7.69 -4.86 11.65
CA THR A 121 8.27 -5.73 12.69
C THR A 121 7.21 -6.24 13.66
N CYS A 122 6.15 -5.46 13.88
CA CYS A 122 5.05 -5.86 14.77
C CYS A 122 4.01 -6.75 14.10
N GLU A 123 3.70 -6.50 12.83
CA GLU A 123 2.55 -7.12 12.16
C GLU A 123 2.93 -8.09 11.03
N ALA A 124 4.17 -8.04 10.55
CA ALA A 124 4.66 -8.72 9.34
C ALA A 124 3.81 -8.45 8.09
N THR A 125 3.05 -7.35 8.08
CA THR A 125 2.19 -6.91 6.98
C THR A 125 2.00 -5.39 7.04
N PHE A 126 1.46 -4.83 5.97
CA PHE A 126 0.99 -3.44 5.89
C PHE A 126 -0.53 -3.36 5.62
N GLU A 127 -1.27 -4.45 5.88
CA GLU A 127 -2.68 -4.57 5.47
C GLU A 127 -3.54 -3.38 5.90
N ARG A 128 -3.37 -2.85 7.12
CA ARG A 128 -4.17 -1.71 7.63
C ARG A 128 -4.00 -0.43 6.82
N LEU A 129 -2.87 -0.26 6.13
CA LEU A 129 -2.65 0.85 5.21
C LEU A 129 -3.48 0.67 3.93
N PHE A 130 -3.57 -0.55 3.41
CA PHE A 130 -4.25 -0.86 2.14
C PHE A 130 -5.76 -1.10 2.30
N GLU A 131 -6.22 -1.68 3.40
CA GLU A 131 -7.63 -2.04 3.64
C GLU A 131 -8.57 -0.86 3.46
N GLY A 132 -8.21 0.30 4.02
CA GLY A 132 -9.03 1.50 3.92
C GLY A 132 -9.06 2.09 2.51
N ALA A 133 -8.02 1.87 1.70
CA ALA A 133 -8.01 2.28 0.30
C ALA A 133 -8.87 1.34 -0.55
N ILE A 134 -8.78 0.01 -0.33
CA ILE A 134 -9.53 -0.99 -1.09
C ILE A 134 -11.02 -0.93 -0.73
N PHE A 135 -11.36 -1.09 0.55
CA PHE A 135 -12.74 -1.30 0.99
C PHE A 135 -13.41 -0.04 1.58
N GLY A 136 -12.62 0.99 1.89
CA GLY A 136 -13.11 2.17 2.59
C GLY A 136 -13.26 1.96 4.11
N PRO A 137 -13.29 3.05 4.90
CA PRO A 137 -13.20 3.00 6.36
C PRO A 137 -14.41 2.38 7.07
N LYS A 138 -15.52 2.14 6.35
CA LYS A 138 -16.72 1.50 6.90
C LYS A 138 -16.56 -0.01 6.99
N ILE A 139 -15.93 -0.62 5.97
CA ILE A 139 -15.83 -2.07 5.84
C ILE A 139 -14.64 -2.61 6.64
N THR A 140 -13.56 -1.83 6.81
CA THR A 140 -12.38 -2.29 7.56
C THR A 140 -12.73 -2.76 8.98
N HIS A 141 -13.65 -2.07 9.67
CA HIS A 141 -14.11 -2.47 11.01
C HIS A 141 -14.76 -3.86 11.05
N LEU A 142 -15.46 -4.24 9.99
CA LEU A 142 -16.17 -5.52 9.93
C LEU A 142 -15.20 -6.68 9.70
N ILE A 143 -14.13 -6.45 8.95
CA ILE A 143 -13.18 -7.49 8.54
C ILE A 143 -12.04 -7.64 9.56
N SER A 144 -11.40 -6.53 9.95
CA SER A 144 -10.20 -6.55 10.79
C SER A 144 -10.43 -6.08 12.23
N GLY A 145 -11.68 -5.72 12.59
CA GLY A 145 -11.98 -5.08 13.87
C GLY A 145 -11.32 -3.69 14.02
N TRP A 146 -10.65 -3.20 12.98
CA TRP A 146 -9.92 -1.93 12.97
C TRP A 146 -10.56 -0.94 12.00
N LYS A 147 -10.90 0.24 12.51
CA LYS A 147 -11.29 1.37 11.64
C LYS A 147 -10.03 2.08 11.16
N SER A 148 -9.87 2.25 9.85
CA SER A 148 -8.79 3.06 9.28
C SER A 148 -8.70 4.44 9.95
N ASP A 149 -7.48 4.93 10.14
CA ASP A 149 -7.19 6.23 10.75
C ASP A 149 -7.50 7.43 9.82
N PHE A 150 -7.64 7.18 8.52
CA PHE A 150 -7.93 8.18 7.50
C PHE A 150 -9.44 8.42 7.34
N ALA A 151 -9.87 9.67 7.12
CA ALA A 151 -11.28 10.13 7.10
C ALA A 151 -12.15 9.28 6.19
N ASN A 152 -11.72 9.14 4.94
CA ASN A 152 -12.50 8.59 3.84
C ASN A 152 -11.59 7.78 2.90
N ARG A 153 -12.18 7.12 1.91
CA ARG A 153 -11.44 6.26 0.98
C ARG A 153 -10.43 7.03 0.13
N ALA A 154 -10.74 8.25 -0.30
CA ALA A 154 -9.81 9.08 -1.07
C ALA A 154 -8.54 9.39 -0.26
N GLU A 155 -8.70 9.79 1.00
CA GLU A 155 -7.56 10.04 1.88
C GLU A 155 -6.74 8.77 2.16
N ASN A 156 -7.37 7.59 2.21
CA ASN A 156 -6.62 6.33 2.31
C ASN A 156 -5.77 6.09 1.06
N ILE A 157 -6.29 6.38 -0.13
CA ILE A 157 -5.54 6.25 -1.40
C ILE A 157 -4.35 7.21 -1.39
N ASP A 158 -4.57 8.47 -0.99
CA ASP A 158 -3.49 9.47 -0.87
C ASP A 158 -2.43 9.03 0.15
N ALA A 159 -2.84 8.40 1.25
CA ALA A 159 -1.93 7.89 2.25
C ALA A 159 -1.10 6.71 1.74
N VAL A 160 -1.73 5.76 1.04
CA VAL A 160 -1.01 4.67 0.36
C VAL A 160 0.03 5.26 -0.60
N ALA A 161 -0.35 6.21 -1.46
CA ALA A 161 0.57 6.87 -2.37
C ALA A 161 1.74 7.56 -1.64
N PHE A 162 1.46 8.30 -0.56
CA PHE A 162 2.49 8.97 0.26
C PHE A 162 3.53 7.98 0.81
N PHE A 163 3.11 6.83 1.35
CA PHE A 163 4.06 5.85 1.88
C PHE A 163 4.74 5.02 0.78
N LEU A 164 4.08 4.81 -0.37
CA LEU A 164 4.69 4.19 -1.53
C LEU A 164 5.79 5.07 -2.14
N ASP A 165 5.56 6.39 -2.22
CA ASP A 165 6.57 7.36 -2.65
C ASP A 165 7.82 7.28 -1.78
N HIS A 166 7.61 7.31 -0.46
CA HIS A 166 8.70 7.22 0.49
C HIS A 166 9.45 5.88 0.38
N ALA A 167 8.70 4.76 0.37
CA ALA A 167 9.29 3.44 0.27
C ALA A 167 10.07 3.24 -1.04
N ALA A 168 9.60 3.82 -2.15
CA ALA A 168 10.30 3.75 -3.42
C ALA A 168 11.58 4.60 -3.43
N ALA A 169 11.52 5.83 -2.90
CA ALA A 169 12.67 6.72 -2.80
C ALA A 169 13.80 6.13 -1.95
N GLU A 170 13.45 5.49 -0.83
CA GLU A 170 14.39 4.85 0.09
C GLU A 170 14.66 3.36 -0.23
N GLN A 171 14.09 2.84 -1.31
CA GLN A 171 14.27 1.45 -1.78
C GLN A 171 13.98 0.40 -0.69
N LEU A 172 12.89 0.60 0.06
CA LEU A 172 12.56 -0.23 1.22
C LEU A 172 12.05 -1.61 0.81
N GLU A 173 12.69 -2.62 1.37
CA GLU A 173 12.27 -4.02 1.23
C GLU A 173 12.12 -4.72 2.57
N PHE A 174 11.15 -5.62 2.66
CA PHE A 174 10.80 -6.36 3.87
C PHE A 174 10.83 -7.87 3.61
N PRO A 175 11.24 -8.70 4.59
CA PRO A 175 11.27 -10.15 4.43
C PRO A 175 9.86 -10.73 4.39
N SER A 176 9.48 -11.38 3.30
CA SER A 176 8.16 -12.00 3.14
C SER A 176 8.22 -13.20 2.20
N LEU A 177 7.61 -14.32 2.63
CA LEU A 177 7.55 -15.57 1.86
C LEU A 177 8.93 -16.05 1.37
N GLY A 178 9.96 -15.94 2.22
CA GLY A 178 11.32 -16.40 1.91
C GLY A 178 12.12 -15.50 0.98
N THR A 179 11.60 -14.35 0.55
CA THR A 179 12.32 -13.35 -0.25
C THR A 179 12.21 -11.95 0.37
N ARG A 180 13.00 -11.00 -0.11
CA ARG A 180 12.76 -9.58 0.17
C ARG A 180 11.76 -9.03 -0.84
N ARG A 181 10.81 -8.23 -0.37
CA ARG A 181 9.73 -7.67 -1.18
C ARG A 181 9.51 -6.21 -0.84
N ARG A 182 9.09 -5.43 -1.83
CA ARG A 182 8.72 -4.03 -1.66
C ARG A 182 7.46 -3.91 -0.82
N LEU A 183 7.26 -2.76 -0.17
CA LEU A 183 6.06 -2.47 0.64
C LEU A 183 4.75 -2.82 -0.08
N ILE A 184 4.68 -2.52 -1.38
CA ILE A 184 3.50 -2.73 -2.23
C ILE A 184 3.14 -4.19 -2.48
N ASP A 185 4.11 -5.09 -2.33
CA ASP A 185 4.01 -6.53 -2.62
C ASP A 185 3.95 -7.37 -1.33
N ILE A 186 3.91 -6.73 -0.17
CA ILE A 186 3.76 -7.43 1.12
C ILE A 186 2.33 -7.96 1.22
N PRO A 187 2.16 -9.30 1.38
CA PRO A 187 0.85 -9.91 1.53
C PRO A 187 0.03 -9.36 2.70
N MET A 188 -1.28 -9.33 2.51
CA MET A 188 -2.25 -8.98 3.54
C MET A 188 -2.64 -10.24 4.32
N THR A 189 -2.22 -10.30 5.59
CA THR A 189 -2.28 -11.51 6.41
C THR A 189 -3.69 -12.03 6.61
N SER A 190 -4.64 -11.12 6.84
CA SER A 190 -6.05 -11.44 7.08
C SER A 190 -6.80 -11.91 5.82
N TYR A 191 -6.16 -11.86 4.65
CA TYR A 191 -6.76 -12.16 3.34
C TYR A 191 -6.01 -13.30 2.65
N ASN A 192 -5.83 -14.41 3.35
CA ASN A 192 -5.13 -15.61 2.86
C ASN A 192 -3.73 -15.33 2.31
N GLN A 193 -3.04 -14.31 2.86
CA GLN A 193 -1.71 -13.91 2.40
C GLN A 193 -1.69 -13.54 0.90
N MET A 194 -2.78 -12.95 0.38
CA MET A 194 -2.82 -12.38 -0.98
C MET A 194 -2.20 -10.97 -1.01
N THR A 195 -1.64 -10.57 -2.15
CA THR A 195 -1.09 -9.23 -2.31
C THR A 195 -2.17 -8.15 -2.39
N PRO A 196 -1.85 -6.88 -2.06
CA PRO A 196 -2.76 -5.76 -2.25
C PRO A 196 -3.32 -5.66 -3.68
N ALA A 197 -2.51 -5.94 -4.70
CA ALA A 197 -2.93 -5.90 -6.10
C ALA A 197 -3.98 -6.98 -6.41
N LYS A 198 -3.77 -8.23 -5.95
CA LYS A 198 -4.75 -9.30 -6.12
C LYS A 198 -6.07 -8.99 -5.41
N ILE A 199 -6.01 -8.44 -4.21
CA ILE A 199 -7.22 -8.10 -3.43
C ILE A 199 -7.96 -6.92 -4.08
N ALA A 200 -7.25 -5.90 -4.57
CA ALA A 200 -7.87 -4.79 -5.30
C ALA A 200 -8.57 -5.27 -6.58
N ALA A 201 -7.96 -6.21 -7.31
CA ALA A 201 -8.55 -6.84 -8.48
C ALA A 201 -9.79 -7.69 -8.13
N GLN A 202 -9.73 -8.49 -7.06
CA GLN A 202 -10.85 -9.28 -6.55
C GLN A 202 -12.04 -8.41 -6.11
N ALA A 203 -11.77 -7.25 -5.52
CA ALA A 203 -12.78 -6.29 -5.09
C ALA A 203 -13.26 -5.34 -6.21
N ALA A 204 -12.77 -5.54 -7.45
CA ALA A 204 -13.00 -4.69 -8.62
C ALA A 204 -12.78 -3.19 -8.33
N LYS A 205 -11.68 -2.87 -7.64
CA LYS A 205 -11.29 -1.49 -7.29
C LYS A 205 -10.25 -0.96 -8.26
N LEU A 206 -10.73 -0.51 -9.41
CA LEU A 206 -9.89 -0.03 -10.50
C LEU A 206 -8.92 1.08 -10.10
N ASP A 207 -9.36 2.06 -9.30
CA ASP A 207 -8.53 3.19 -8.88
C ASP A 207 -7.35 2.77 -7.99
N VAL A 208 -7.58 1.87 -7.03
CA VAL A 208 -6.53 1.31 -6.18
C VAL A 208 -5.64 0.38 -7.00
N LEU A 209 -6.21 -0.47 -7.85
CA LEU A 209 -5.42 -1.33 -8.74
C LEU A 209 -4.54 -0.49 -9.67
N THR A 210 -5.07 0.62 -10.21
CA THR A 210 -4.32 1.58 -11.03
C THR A 210 -3.15 2.16 -10.26
N LEU A 211 -3.38 2.65 -9.04
CA LEU A 211 -2.31 3.13 -8.17
C LEU A 211 -1.23 2.05 -8.00
N LEU A 212 -1.63 0.83 -7.63
CA LEU A 212 -0.68 -0.23 -7.33
C LEU A 212 0.16 -0.63 -8.56
N VAL A 213 -0.50 -0.79 -9.71
CA VAL A 213 0.15 -1.14 -10.98
C VAL A 213 1.07 -0.01 -11.45
N ARG A 214 0.69 1.26 -11.28
CA ARG A 214 1.56 2.41 -11.63
C ARG A 214 2.85 2.44 -10.81
N TYR A 215 2.79 2.07 -9.53
CA TYR A 215 3.96 1.90 -8.66
C TYR A 215 4.72 0.56 -8.87
N GLY A 216 4.31 -0.24 -9.86
CA GLY A 216 5.03 -1.44 -10.25
C GLY A 216 4.77 -2.67 -9.37
N ALA A 217 3.58 -2.76 -8.78
CA ALA A 217 3.16 -3.98 -8.06
C ALA A 217 3.32 -5.23 -8.92
N VAL A 218 3.79 -6.31 -8.29
CA VAL A 218 3.94 -7.62 -8.92
C VAL A 218 2.55 -8.22 -9.13
N LEU A 219 2.16 -8.39 -10.39
CA LEU A 219 0.85 -8.93 -10.76
C LEU A 219 0.80 -10.46 -10.78
N THR A 220 1.97 -11.11 -10.80
CA THR A 220 2.15 -12.56 -10.92
C THR A 220 3.50 -12.97 -10.34
N ASP A 221 3.55 -14.03 -9.54
CA ASP A 221 4.79 -14.63 -9.04
C ASP A 221 4.68 -16.15 -9.19
N GLU A 222 5.54 -16.74 -10.02
CA GLU A 222 5.53 -18.19 -10.33
C GLU A 222 5.77 -19.06 -9.09
N ARG A 223 6.45 -18.53 -8.07
CA ARG A 223 6.68 -19.27 -6.81
C ARG A 223 5.44 -19.30 -5.93
N HIS A 224 4.55 -18.33 -6.07
CA HIS A 224 3.35 -18.16 -5.24
C HIS A 224 2.16 -17.66 -6.07
N PRO A 225 1.72 -18.38 -7.11
CA PRO A 225 0.71 -17.88 -8.06
C PRO A 225 -0.63 -17.58 -7.38
N VAL A 226 -1.05 -18.43 -6.44
CA VAL A 226 -2.27 -18.25 -5.63
C VAL A 226 -2.25 -16.98 -4.79
N LYS A 227 -1.08 -16.44 -4.42
CA LYS A 227 -0.98 -15.23 -3.60
C LYS A 227 -0.86 -13.95 -4.42
N PHE A 228 -0.22 -14.03 -5.59
CA PHE A 228 0.17 -12.87 -6.39
C PHE A 228 -0.70 -12.62 -7.61
N CYS A 229 -1.32 -13.65 -8.19
CA CYS A 229 -1.97 -13.51 -9.49
C CYS A 229 -3.22 -12.61 -9.43
N ALA A 230 -3.08 -11.38 -9.91
CA ALA A 230 -4.17 -10.41 -9.96
C ALA A 230 -5.19 -10.72 -11.07
N PHE A 231 -4.79 -11.48 -12.10
CA PHE A 231 -5.70 -11.93 -13.16
C PHE A 231 -6.72 -12.95 -12.67
N GLN A 232 -6.31 -13.86 -11.78
CA GLN A 232 -7.11 -15.00 -11.34
C GLN A 232 -8.53 -14.61 -10.87
N PRO A 233 -8.73 -13.69 -9.90
CA PRO A 233 -10.07 -13.36 -9.43
C PRO A 233 -10.91 -12.62 -10.49
N VAL A 234 -10.27 -11.89 -11.39
CA VAL A 234 -10.95 -11.15 -12.46
C VAL A 234 -11.44 -12.11 -13.54
N LEU A 235 -10.56 -13.00 -14.00
CA LEU A 235 -10.91 -14.02 -14.99
C LEU A 235 -11.94 -15.01 -14.42
N TYR A 236 -11.81 -15.42 -13.15
CA TYR A 236 -12.79 -16.30 -12.51
C TYR A 236 -14.20 -15.70 -12.58
N LYS A 237 -14.34 -14.41 -12.26
CA LYS A 237 -15.63 -13.74 -12.29
C LYS A 237 -16.19 -13.59 -13.71
N LEU A 238 -15.35 -13.24 -14.68
CA LEU A 238 -15.78 -13.04 -16.06
C LEU A 238 -16.11 -14.37 -16.75
N ASN A 239 -15.30 -15.40 -16.54
CA ASN A 239 -15.56 -16.75 -17.05
C ASN A 239 -16.90 -17.30 -16.52
N ALA A 240 -17.14 -17.18 -15.21
CA ALA A 240 -18.42 -17.60 -14.62
C ALA A 240 -19.61 -16.87 -15.25
N CYS A 241 -19.46 -15.58 -15.60
CA CYS A 241 -20.50 -14.87 -16.33
C CYS A 241 -20.69 -15.38 -17.76
N CYS A 242 -19.63 -15.74 -18.49
CA CYS A 242 -19.76 -16.39 -19.79
C CYS A 242 -20.45 -17.76 -19.70
N GLU A 243 -20.03 -18.61 -18.75
CA GLU A 243 -20.63 -19.94 -18.52
C GLU A 243 -22.13 -19.86 -18.17
N GLU A 244 -22.51 -18.82 -17.43
CA GLU A 244 -23.90 -18.58 -17.03
C GLU A 244 -24.68 -17.71 -18.05
N GLU A 245 -24.09 -17.37 -19.20
CA GLU A 245 -24.65 -16.47 -20.23
C GLU A 245 -25.16 -15.12 -19.66
N LYS A 246 -24.43 -14.55 -18.69
CA LYS A 246 -24.73 -13.28 -18.03
C LYS A 246 -23.95 -12.11 -18.61
N GLU A 247 -24.47 -10.91 -18.40
CA GLU A 247 -23.77 -9.68 -18.73
C GLU A 247 -22.45 -9.56 -17.95
N LEU A 248 -21.38 -9.18 -18.66
CA LEU A 248 -20.05 -9.04 -18.08
C LEU A 248 -19.97 -7.75 -17.24
N PRO A 249 -19.59 -7.83 -15.96
CA PRO A 249 -19.53 -6.65 -15.10
C PRO A 249 -18.49 -5.63 -15.56
N ALA A 250 -18.91 -4.38 -15.79
CA ALA A 250 -18.05 -3.30 -16.28
C ALA A 250 -16.80 -3.05 -15.40
N ASP A 251 -16.96 -3.11 -14.06
CA ASP A 251 -15.83 -2.88 -13.14
C ASP A 251 -14.73 -3.95 -13.28
N PHE A 252 -15.11 -5.20 -13.54
CA PHE A 252 -14.16 -6.30 -13.77
C PHE A 252 -13.52 -6.21 -15.15
N LEU A 253 -14.27 -5.79 -16.17
CA LEU A 253 -13.72 -5.51 -17.50
C LEU A 253 -12.66 -4.41 -17.44
N ALA A 254 -12.93 -3.32 -16.72
CA ALA A 254 -11.97 -2.23 -16.58
C ALA A 254 -10.70 -2.66 -15.81
N CYS A 255 -10.84 -3.51 -14.78
CA CYS A 255 -9.70 -4.09 -14.10
C CYS A 255 -8.89 -5.01 -15.03
N LEU A 256 -9.56 -5.86 -15.82
CA LEU A 256 -8.90 -6.73 -16.79
C LEU A 256 -8.13 -5.90 -17.82
N GLU A 257 -8.74 -4.85 -18.38
CA GLU A 257 -8.11 -3.96 -19.34
C GLU A 257 -6.81 -3.36 -18.79
N LEU A 258 -6.85 -2.82 -17.57
CA LEU A 258 -5.65 -2.31 -16.89
C LEU A 258 -4.56 -3.38 -16.72
N LEU A 259 -4.94 -4.59 -16.29
CA LEU A 259 -4.00 -5.69 -16.11
C LEU A 259 -3.36 -6.11 -17.44
N LEU A 260 -4.14 -6.21 -18.52
CA LEU A 260 -3.65 -6.53 -19.87
C LEU A 260 -2.68 -5.48 -20.40
N ARG A 261 -2.88 -4.20 -20.07
CA ARG A 261 -1.95 -3.10 -20.40
C ARG A 261 -0.62 -3.23 -19.67
N ALA A 262 -0.58 -3.87 -18.51
CA ALA A 262 0.60 -3.95 -17.65
C ALA A 262 1.50 -5.17 -17.95
N VAL A 263 1.00 -6.21 -18.60
CA VAL A 263 1.75 -7.46 -18.87
C VAL A 263 1.92 -7.73 -20.35
N GLU A 264 3.00 -8.41 -20.73
CA GLU A 264 3.23 -8.84 -22.12
C GLU A 264 2.18 -9.89 -22.52
N ARG A 265 1.98 -10.89 -21.66
CA ARG A 265 1.00 -11.97 -21.81
C ARG A 265 0.33 -12.24 -20.47
N ILE A 266 -0.87 -12.81 -20.50
CA ILE A 266 -1.47 -13.40 -19.31
C ILE A 266 -0.55 -14.54 -18.88
N PRO A 267 -0.16 -14.62 -17.59
CA PRO A 267 0.67 -15.73 -17.11
C PRO A 267 0.00 -17.06 -17.44
N ASN A 268 0.81 -18.09 -17.71
CA ASN A 268 0.29 -19.45 -17.75
C ASN A 268 -0.17 -19.81 -16.34
N LEU A 269 -1.47 -19.74 -16.13
CA LEU A 269 -2.10 -20.16 -14.89
C LEU A 269 -2.17 -21.68 -14.80
N PHE A 270 -1.50 -22.45 -15.66
CA PHE A 270 -1.34 -23.89 -15.52
C PHE A 270 0.15 -24.19 -15.67
N PRO A 271 0.91 -24.38 -14.59
CA PRO A 271 2.24 -24.95 -14.72
C PRO A 271 2.05 -26.40 -15.18
N GLU A 272 2.57 -26.76 -16.36
CA GLU A 272 2.44 -28.11 -16.94
C GLU A 272 2.96 -29.22 -16.01
N ASP A 273 3.83 -28.87 -15.04
CA ASP A 273 4.47 -29.78 -14.10
C ASP A 273 3.97 -29.67 -12.65
N SER A 274 2.88 -28.94 -12.41
CA SER A 274 2.37 -28.71 -11.05
C SER A 274 1.43 -29.84 -10.62
N GLU A 275 1.89 -30.70 -9.70
CA GLU A 275 1.04 -31.56 -8.84
C GLU A 275 0.16 -30.71 -7.89
N ALA A 276 -0.53 -29.69 -8.41
CA ALA A 276 -1.37 -28.83 -7.59
C ALA A 276 -2.55 -29.64 -7.05
N GLU A 277 -2.73 -29.54 -5.74
CA GLU A 277 -3.70 -30.31 -4.95
C GLU A 277 -5.17 -30.00 -5.26
N SER A 278 -5.48 -29.12 -6.23
CA SER A 278 -6.79 -29.08 -6.89
C SER A 278 -6.71 -28.33 -8.23
N SER A 279 -7.42 -28.82 -9.24
CA SER A 279 -7.56 -28.18 -10.57
C SER A 279 -8.25 -26.82 -10.55
N ASP A 280 -8.85 -26.44 -9.42
CA ASP A 280 -9.79 -25.31 -9.31
C ASP A 280 -9.10 -23.97 -9.02
N ASP A 281 -7.83 -23.98 -8.60
CA ASP A 281 -7.06 -22.76 -8.30
C ASP A 281 -6.51 -22.06 -9.55
N PHE A 282 -6.63 -22.68 -10.71
CA PHE A 282 -6.03 -22.27 -11.95
C PHE A 282 -7.09 -21.94 -13.00
N VAL A 283 -7.07 -20.69 -13.49
CA VAL A 283 -8.15 -20.14 -14.32
C VAL A 283 -7.63 -19.92 -15.74
N SER A 284 -8.20 -20.62 -16.74
CA SER A 284 -7.96 -20.33 -18.15
C SER A 284 -8.78 -19.13 -18.61
N VAL A 285 -8.46 -18.53 -19.77
CA VAL A 285 -9.34 -17.51 -20.36
C VAL A 285 -10.49 -18.22 -21.07
N HIS A 286 -11.73 -17.86 -20.74
CA HIS A 286 -12.90 -18.41 -21.43
C HIS A 286 -12.90 -18.01 -22.93
N PRO A 287 -13.18 -18.94 -23.88
CA PRO A 287 -13.12 -18.67 -25.32
C PRO A 287 -13.96 -17.46 -25.76
N GLU A 288 -15.14 -17.27 -25.18
CA GLU A 288 -16.02 -16.14 -25.50
C GLU A 288 -15.36 -14.78 -25.23
N LEU A 289 -14.50 -14.67 -24.22
CA LEU A 289 -13.75 -13.42 -23.95
C LEU A 289 -12.75 -13.10 -25.07
N ILE A 290 -12.24 -14.14 -25.74
CA ILE A 290 -11.33 -14.02 -26.89
C ILE A 290 -12.14 -13.70 -28.15
N GLU A 291 -13.22 -14.44 -28.41
CA GLU A 291 -14.10 -14.26 -29.56
C GLU A 291 -14.73 -12.86 -29.61
N ARG A 292 -15.03 -12.28 -28.44
CA ARG A 292 -15.55 -10.91 -28.29
C ARG A 292 -14.46 -9.84 -28.35
N GLY A 293 -13.19 -10.21 -28.48
CA GLY A 293 -12.06 -9.28 -28.50
C GLY A 293 -11.76 -8.60 -27.17
N ILE A 294 -12.31 -9.08 -26.05
CA ILE A 294 -12.05 -8.55 -24.70
C ILE A 294 -10.62 -8.92 -24.27
N VAL A 295 -10.22 -10.17 -24.55
CA VAL A 295 -8.84 -10.63 -24.38
C VAL A 295 -8.22 -10.79 -25.78
N PRO A 296 -7.24 -9.95 -26.15
CA PRO A 296 -6.56 -10.08 -27.44
C PRO A 296 -5.82 -11.41 -27.58
N LEU A 297 -5.81 -11.97 -28.80
CA LEU A 297 -5.09 -13.21 -29.13
C LEU A 297 -3.60 -13.16 -28.77
N SER A 298 -3.00 -11.98 -28.86
CA SER A 298 -1.60 -11.75 -28.47
C SER A 298 -1.33 -11.98 -26.99
N LYS A 299 -2.33 -11.76 -26.13
CA LYS A 299 -2.24 -11.91 -24.67
C LYS A 299 -2.29 -13.37 -24.21
N VAL A 300 -2.84 -14.24 -25.04
CA VAL A 300 -2.93 -15.70 -24.81
C VAL A 300 -1.92 -16.49 -25.65
N GLY A 301 -1.01 -15.80 -26.36
CA GLY A 301 0.07 -16.44 -27.13
C GLY A 301 -0.34 -17.03 -28.48
N LEU A 302 -1.58 -16.78 -28.93
CA LEU A 302 -2.06 -17.20 -30.25
C LEU A 302 -1.55 -16.27 -31.37
N GLU A 303 -1.18 -15.03 -31.02
CA GLU A 303 -0.55 -14.08 -31.93
C GLU A 303 0.70 -13.43 -31.29
N PRO A 304 1.61 -12.88 -32.10
CA PRO A 304 2.69 -12.04 -31.58
C PRO A 304 2.16 -10.79 -30.87
N VAL A 305 2.81 -10.40 -29.78
CA VAL A 305 2.54 -9.14 -29.10
C VAL A 305 3.15 -8.00 -29.91
N ASP A 306 2.44 -6.89 -30.04
CA ASP A 306 2.93 -5.75 -30.81
C ASP A 306 4.19 -5.13 -30.15
N LEU A 307 5.09 -4.61 -30.99
CA LEU A 307 6.36 -4.07 -30.53
C LEU A 307 6.18 -2.85 -29.60
N LYS A 308 5.13 -2.05 -29.80
CA LYS A 308 4.83 -0.88 -28.97
C LYS A 308 4.50 -1.32 -27.53
N HIS A 309 3.74 -2.40 -27.36
CA HIS A 309 3.38 -3.00 -26.09
C HIS A 309 4.57 -3.69 -25.43
N LEU A 310 5.35 -4.48 -26.17
CA LEU A 310 6.59 -5.06 -25.65
C LEU A 310 7.54 -3.97 -25.15
N SER A 311 7.66 -2.86 -25.88
CA SER A 311 8.46 -1.70 -25.47
C SER A 311 7.93 -1.05 -24.20
N ARG A 312 6.60 -0.90 -24.04
CA ARG A 312 5.99 -0.42 -22.80
C ARG A 312 6.37 -1.30 -21.61
N CYS A 313 6.16 -2.61 -21.73
CA CYS A 313 6.50 -3.55 -20.66
C CYS A 313 7.99 -3.53 -20.33
N ALA A 314 8.87 -3.49 -21.34
CA ALA A 314 10.31 -3.44 -21.13
C ALA A 314 10.77 -2.15 -20.42
N VAL A 315 10.28 -0.98 -20.85
CA VAL A 315 10.61 0.31 -20.20
C VAL A 315 10.08 0.35 -18.78
N ARG A 316 8.83 -0.07 -18.55
CA ARG A 316 8.25 -0.13 -17.20
C ARG A 316 9.01 -1.08 -16.30
N ARG A 317 9.43 -2.26 -16.79
CA ARG A 317 10.25 -3.21 -16.04
C ARG A 317 11.59 -2.58 -15.62
N ALA A 318 12.30 -1.95 -16.56
CA ALA A 318 13.58 -1.29 -16.27
C ALA A 318 13.43 -0.15 -15.23
N LEU A 319 12.37 0.65 -15.33
CA LEU A 319 12.04 1.67 -14.34
C LEU A 319 11.67 1.05 -13.00
N ASN A 320 10.93 -0.05 -13.00
CA ASN A 320 10.55 -0.76 -11.78
C ASN A 320 11.79 -1.28 -11.06
N ASP A 321 12.68 -1.98 -11.77
CA ASP A 321 13.93 -2.55 -11.23
C ASP A 321 14.84 -1.46 -10.66
N SER A 322 14.78 -0.25 -11.22
CA SER A 322 15.56 0.92 -10.78
C SER A 322 14.83 1.80 -9.74
N TRP A 323 13.69 1.36 -9.20
CA TRP A 323 12.88 2.10 -8.21
C TRP A 323 12.43 3.49 -8.70
N GLN A 324 12.19 3.60 -10.00
CA GLN A 324 11.81 4.85 -10.65
C GLN A 324 10.32 4.90 -11.02
N LEU A 325 9.52 3.86 -10.80
CA LEU A 325 8.07 3.96 -11.05
C LEU A 325 7.33 4.64 -9.88
N PRO A 326 6.30 5.47 -10.16
CA PRO A 326 5.91 5.99 -11.47
C PRO A 326 6.74 7.22 -11.93
N HIS A 327 7.37 7.93 -11.00
CA HIS A 327 7.91 9.29 -11.21
C HIS A 327 8.98 9.43 -12.30
N GLY A 328 9.79 8.39 -12.50
CA GLY A 328 10.83 8.32 -13.51
C GLY A 328 10.30 8.35 -14.94
N ILE A 329 9.03 7.97 -15.18
CA ILE A 329 8.39 8.13 -16.49
C ILE A 329 8.42 9.60 -16.91
N GLN A 330 8.16 10.51 -15.97
CA GLN A 330 8.14 11.95 -16.25
C GLN A 330 9.52 12.50 -16.60
N ARG A 331 10.60 11.82 -16.17
CA ARG A 331 11.99 12.18 -16.42
C ARG A 331 12.53 11.67 -17.76
N LEU A 332 11.80 10.79 -18.44
CA LEU A 332 12.20 10.29 -19.76
C LEU A 332 12.13 11.40 -20.82
N ASP A 333 13.11 11.43 -21.72
CA ASP A 333 13.13 12.34 -22.87
C ASP A 333 12.32 11.75 -24.03
N VAL A 334 11.01 11.62 -23.81
CA VAL A 334 10.03 11.11 -24.79
C VAL A 334 8.79 12.01 -24.82
N PRO A 335 8.02 12.02 -25.92
CA PRO A 335 6.82 12.84 -26.03
C PRO A 335 5.78 12.55 -24.94
N GLY A 336 5.00 13.57 -24.55
CA GLY A 336 3.95 13.47 -23.55
C GLY A 336 2.97 12.29 -23.75
N PRO A 337 2.46 12.03 -24.98
CA PRO A 337 1.61 10.87 -25.23
C PRO A 337 2.30 9.52 -24.94
N VAL A 338 3.62 9.43 -25.17
CA VAL A 338 4.40 8.22 -24.83
C VAL A 338 4.52 8.09 -23.31
N LYS A 339 4.68 9.20 -22.57
CA LYS A 339 4.66 9.18 -21.10
C LYS A 339 3.32 8.67 -20.56
N GLN A 340 2.20 9.18 -21.08
CA GLN A 340 0.85 8.73 -20.69
C GLN A 340 0.64 7.23 -21.00
N TYR A 341 1.13 6.76 -22.15
CA TYR A 341 1.09 5.36 -22.53
C TYR A 341 1.93 4.47 -21.59
N LEU A 342 3.14 4.91 -21.23
CA LEU A 342 4.01 4.22 -20.28
C LEU A 342 3.44 4.22 -18.85
N ASP A 343 2.67 5.24 -18.49
CA ASP A 343 2.03 5.40 -17.18
C ASP A 343 0.64 4.73 -17.10
N LEU A 344 0.24 4.02 -18.16
CA LEU A 344 -1.01 3.27 -18.29
C LEU A 344 -2.29 4.14 -18.28
N GLU A 345 -2.15 5.45 -18.48
CA GLU A 345 -3.28 6.38 -18.53
C GLU A 345 -4.05 6.26 -19.86
N VAL A 346 -3.34 5.90 -20.95
CA VAL A 346 -3.89 5.72 -22.30
C VAL A 346 -3.29 4.47 -22.98
N ASP A 347 -3.92 3.98 -24.05
CA ASP A 347 -3.43 2.86 -24.86
C ASP A 347 -3.00 3.28 -26.28
#